data_AF-A0A4R4ZP01-F1
#
_entry.id   AF-A0A4R4ZP01-F1
#
_cell.length_a   1.000
_cell.length_b   1.000
_cell.length_c   1.000
_cell.angle_alpha   90.00
_cell.angle_beta   90.00
_cell.angle_gamma   90.00
#
_symmetry.space_group_name_H-M   'P 1'
#
loop_
_entity.id
_entity.type
_entity.pdbx_description
1 polymer ?
#
loop_
_entity_poly.entity_id
_entity_poly.type
_entity_poly.pdbx_seq_one_letter_code
_entity_poly.pdbx_strand_id
1 'polypeptide(L)'
;MAAHLAEVQMAKRGGMWADLQRERARRQRLQQQLERSHQQAAHRARRERDKARREAERQAAANERERKRLYIAQRQAEAEEMGADLDARVHELENLLALGIDDQPPTFASFKRDLEPPPFDPQGLDQPSPEPRFADVAPLPPGALGRLLGKGARYERELEAAQQEHERRRSQHAQGEADRRRRLADLRAAHEGRVSEAAEQVRRHNAEVEQFERDFYAGDPEAVAQYFTLVLDAVTYPDGFPHRSRILYRPEPKELVIDYELPAQIRQL
;
A
#
# COMPACT_ATOMS: atom_id res chain seq x y z
N MET A 1 -76.41 33.56 -94.69
CA MET A 1 -76.15 33.13 -93.31
C MET A 1 -75.30 31.85 -93.28
N ALA A 2 -73.98 31.96 -93.41
CA ALA A 2 -72.99 30.97 -92.92
C ALA A 2 -71.54 31.51 -92.96
N ALA A 3 -71.38 32.83 -93.06
CA ALA A 3 -70.09 33.54 -93.13
C ALA A 3 -69.45 33.77 -91.73
N HIS A 4 -69.53 32.79 -90.82
CA HIS A 4 -68.97 32.98 -89.47
C HIS A 4 -68.38 31.74 -88.79
N LEU A 5 -68.32 30.58 -89.45
CA LEU A 5 -67.80 29.35 -88.83
C LEU A 5 -66.51 28.79 -89.48
N ALA A 6 -66.08 29.29 -90.64
CA ALA A 6 -64.87 28.79 -91.30
C ALA A 6 -63.61 29.64 -91.04
N GLU A 7 -63.75 30.95 -90.78
CA GLU A 7 -62.60 31.86 -90.55
C GLU A 7 -61.98 31.77 -89.15
N VAL A 8 -62.67 31.18 -88.16
CA VAL A 8 -62.13 30.96 -86.81
C VAL A 8 -61.29 29.67 -86.72
N GLN A 9 -61.42 28.75 -87.68
CA GLN A 9 -60.69 27.47 -87.67
C GLN A 9 -59.35 27.49 -88.41
N MET A 10 -59.12 28.44 -89.32
CA MET A 10 -57.84 28.54 -90.06
C MET A 10 -56.80 29.45 -89.36
N ALA A 11 -57.21 30.51 -88.66
CA ALA A 11 -56.30 31.34 -87.85
C ALA A 11 -55.88 30.68 -86.51
N LYS A 12 -56.75 29.83 -85.93
CA LYS A 12 -56.44 29.06 -84.72
C LYS A 12 -55.49 27.88 -84.96
N ARG A 13 -55.40 27.34 -86.18
CA ARG A 13 -54.43 26.30 -86.52
C ARG A 13 -52.99 26.85 -86.56
N GLY A 14 -52.75 28.03 -87.14
CA GLY A 14 -51.41 28.67 -87.10
C GLY A 14 -50.95 29.09 -85.71
N GLY A 15 -51.86 29.58 -84.86
CA GLY A 15 -51.57 29.96 -83.47
C GLY A 15 -51.36 28.77 -82.52
N MET A 16 -52.16 27.70 -82.65
CA MET A 16 -52.03 26.48 -81.86
C MET A 16 -50.74 25.72 -82.17
N TRP A 17 -50.30 25.70 -83.44
CA TRP A 17 -48.98 25.17 -83.82
C TRP A 17 -47.84 26.04 -83.26
N ALA A 18 -47.98 27.37 -83.24
CA ALA A 18 -46.98 28.27 -82.66
C ALA A 18 -46.91 28.16 -81.11
N ASP A 19 -48.04 27.99 -80.42
CA ASP A 19 -48.08 27.75 -78.97
C ASP A 19 -47.53 26.38 -78.59
N LEU A 20 -47.86 25.33 -79.35
CA LEU A 20 -47.27 24.00 -79.15
C LEU A 20 -45.75 24.02 -79.40
N GLN A 21 -45.27 24.77 -80.40
CA GLN A 21 -43.84 24.99 -80.62
C GLN A 21 -43.18 25.79 -79.48
N ARG A 22 -43.84 26.82 -78.95
CA ARG A 22 -43.37 27.58 -77.78
C ARG A 22 -43.32 26.72 -76.52
N GLU A 23 -44.33 25.89 -76.28
CA GLU A 23 -44.39 25.00 -75.12
C GLU A 23 -43.36 23.87 -75.22
N ARG A 24 -43.18 23.29 -76.41
CA ARG A 24 -42.11 22.30 -76.68
C ARG A 24 -40.72 22.92 -76.52
N ALA A 25 -40.52 24.15 -76.98
CA ALA A 25 -39.28 24.91 -76.79
C ALA A 25 -39.05 25.31 -75.32
N ARG A 26 -40.11 25.57 -74.53
CA ARG A 26 -40.03 25.81 -73.08
C ARG A 26 -39.66 24.52 -72.34
N ARG A 27 -40.32 23.39 -72.64
CA ARG A 27 -40.00 22.08 -72.04
C ARG A 27 -38.58 21.64 -72.38
N GLN A 28 -38.14 21.82 -73.63
CA GLN A 28 -36.75 21.56 -74.04
C GLN A 28 -35.76 22.46 -73.30
N ARG A 29 -36.04 23.76 -73.14
CA ARG A 29 -35.19 24.66 -72.35
C ARG A 29 -35.12 24.27 -70.87
N LEU A 30 -36.25 23.89 -70.28
CA LEU A 30 -36.30 23.44 -68.88
C LEU A 30 -35.52 22.13 -68.68
N GLN A 31 -35.66 21.18 -69.61
CA GLN A 31 -34.88 19.93 -69.62
C GLN A 31 -33.39 20.22 -69.77
N GLN A 32 -32.98 21.06 -70.73
CA GLN A 32 -31.58 21.47 -70.88
C GLN A 32 -31.03 22.18 -69.64
N GLN A 33 -31.84 23.00 -68.96
CA GLN A 33 -31.43 23.68 -67.72
C GLN A 33 -31.27 22.69 -66.56
N LEU A 34 -32.17 21.71 -66.42
CA LEU A 34 -32.05 20.64 -65.42
C LEU A 34 -30.83 19.76 -65.70
N GLU A 35 -30.61 19.34 -66.95
CA GLU A 35 -29.43 18.57 -67.35
C GLU A 35 -28.13 19.32 -67.06
N ARG A 36 -28.05 20.61 -67.40
CA ARG A 36 -26.89 21.46 -67.06
C ARG A 36 -26.70 21.60 -65.54
N SER A 37 -27.78 21.75 -64.78
CA SER A 37 -27.74 21.80 -63.32
C SER A 37 -27.22 20.49 -62.73
N HIS A 38 -27.75 19.35 -63.17
CA HIS A 38 -27.28 18.02 -62.79
C HIS A 38 -25.82 17.78 -63.16
N GLN A 39 -25.39 18.18 -64.36
CA GLN A 39 -23.99 18.09 -64.80
C GLN A 39 -23.07 18.96 -63.94
N GLN A 40 -23.47 20.20 -63.63
CA GLN A 40 -22.71 21.08 -62.75
C GLN A 40 -22.64 20.55 -61.31
N ALA A 41 -23.74 20.04 -60.76
CA ALA A 41 -23.79 19.42 -59.44
C ALA A 41 -22.92 18.16 -59.37
N ALA A 42 -23.00 17.28 -60.38
CA ALA A 42 -22.16 16.09 -60.47
C ALA A 42 -20.67 16.44 -60.58
N HIS A 43 -20.33 17.49 -61.34
CA HIS A 43 -18.96 17.96 -61.45
C HIS A 43 -18.43 18.57 -60.15
N ARG A 44 -19.26 19.35 -59.42
CA ARG A 44 -18.91 19.87 -58.09
C ARG A 44 -18.68 18.73 -57.10
N ALA A 45 -19.61 17.78 -57.02
CA ALA A 45 -19.51 16.60 -56.16
C ALA A 45 -18.26 15.77 -56.46
N ARG A 46 -17.88 15.61 -57.75
CA ARG A 46 -16.64 14.94 -58.13
C ARG A 46 -15.40 15.68 -57.64
N ARG A 47 -15.34 17.00 -57.82
CA ARG A 47 -14.21 17.82 -57.32
C ARG A 47 -14.12 17.78 -55.80
N GLU A 48 -15.24 17.83 -55.09
CA GLU A 48 -15.28 17.72 -53.63
C GLU A 48 -14.80 16.35 -53.16
N ARG A 49 -15.24 15.26 -53.79
CA ARG A 49 -14.75 13.91 -53.51
C ARG A 49 -13.25 13.77 -53.78
N ASP A 50 -12.75 14.32 -54.89
CA ASP A 50 -11.32 14.29 -55.22
C ASP A 50 -10.48 15.12 -54.23
N LYS A 51 -11.00 16.28 -53.78
CA LYS A 51 -10.35 17.07 -52.72
C LYS A 51 -10.33 16.31 -51.39
N ALA A 52 -11.47 15.76 -50.98
CA ALA A 52 -11.59 14.98 -49.75
C ALA A 52 -10.68 13.74 -49.77
N ARG A 53 -10.58 13.04 -50.91
CA ARG A 53 -9.65 11.90 -51.07
C ARG A 53 -8.20 12.35 -50.90
N ARG A 54 -7.79 13.43 -51.57
CA ARG A 54 -6.41 13.96 -51.46
C ARG A 54 -6.09 14.44 -50.04
N GLU A 55 -7.05 15.03 -49.35
CA GLU A 55 -6.89 15.46 -47.96
C GLU A 55 -6.76 14.25 -47.02
N ALA A 56 -7.61 13.23 -47.19
CA ALA A 56 -7.51 11.99 -46.44
C ALA A 56 -6.18 11.25 -46.68
N GLU A 57 -5.69 11.19 -47.93
CA GLU A 57 -4.37 10.62 -48.27
C GLU A 57 -3.22 11.40 -47.60
N ARG A 58 -3.28 12.74 -47.60
CA ARG A 58 -2.28 13.57 -46.92
C ARG A 58 -2.31 13.38 -45.40
N GLN A 59 -3.49 13.33 -44.81
CA GLN A 59 -3.66 13.07 -43.38
C GLN A 59 -3.15 11.67 -43.02
N ALA A 60 -3.47 10.64 -43.82
CA ALA A 60 -2.97 9.29 -43.62
C ALA A 60 -1.44 9.24 -43.69
N ALA A 61 -0.83 9.89 -44.68
CA ALA A 61 0.63 9.96 -44.81
C ALA A 61 1.29 10.76 -43.66
N ALA A 62 0.66 11.84 -43.21
CA ALA A 62 1.13 12.61 -42.06
C ALA A 62 1.07 11.78 -40.77
N ASN A 63 -0.06 11.11 -40.52
CA ASN A 63 -0.25 10.23 -39.38
C ASN A 63 0.73 9.04 -39.41
N GLU A 64 1.01 8.45 -40.58
CA GLU A 64 1.99 7.38 -40.70
C GLU A 64 3.40 7.86 -40.35
N ARG A 65 3.80 9.04 -40.84
CA ARG A 65 5.10 9.67 -40.51
C ARG A 65 5.21 9.97 -39.02
N GLU A 66 4.16 10.52 -38.42
CA GLU A 66 4.10 10.79 -36.99
C GLU A 66 4.19 9.51 -36.16
N ARG A 67 3.44 8.46 -36.52
CA ARG A 67 3.54 7.15 -35.87
C ARG A 67 4.95 6.56 -35.93
N LYS A 68 5.62 6.65 -37.09
CA LYS A 68 7.01 6.19 -37.23
C LYS A 68 7.96 7.02 -36.37
N ARG A 69 7.80 8.34 -36.32
CA ARG A 69 8.60 9.23 -35.48
C ARG A 69 8.43 8.90 -33.99
N LEU A 70 7.19 8.73 -33.54
CA LEU A 70 6.87 8.36 -32.16
C LEU A 70 7.44 6.99 -31.79
N TYR A 71 7.33 6.01 -32.70
CA TYR A 71 7.92 4.69 -32.49
C TYR A 71 9.44 4.76 -32.33
N ILE A 72 10.14 5.49 -33.20
CA ILE A 72 11.61 5.66 -33.08
C ILE A 72 11.97 6.38 -31.78
N ALA A 73 11.26 7.46 -31.44
CA ALA A 73 11.49 8.20 -30.20
C ALA A 73 11.27 7.33 -28.96
N GLN A 74 10.22 6.51 -28.96
CA GLN A 74 9.95 5.54 -27.90
C GLN A 74 11.10 4.53 -27.78
N ARG A 75 11.55 3.94 -28.90
CA ARG A 75 12.66 2.97 -28.91
C ARG A 75 13.98 3.58 -28.45
N GLN A 76 14.22 4.86 -28.76
CA GLN A 76 15.38 5.60 -28.27
C GLN A 76 15.29 5.82 -26.76
N ALA A 77 14.14 6.28 -26.25
CA ALA A 77 13.93 6.47 -24.82
C ALA A 77 14.08 5.15 -24.04
N GLU A 78 13.51 4.05 -24.55
CA GLU A 78 13.68 2.71 -23.95
C GLU A 78 15.16 2.28 -23.91
N ALA A 79 15.93 2.57 -24.96
CA ALA A 79 17.36 2.23 -24.99
C ALA A 79 18.19 3.12 -24.05
N GLU A 80 17.85 4.40 -23.93
CA GLU A 80 18.47 5.33 -22.99
C GLU A 80 18.19 4.94 -21.54
N GLU A 81 16.96 4.52 -21.22
CA GLU A 81 16.58 4.00 -19.91
C GLU A 81 17.35 2.72 -19.56
N MET A 82 17.37 1.73 -20.47
CA MET A 82 18.16 0.51 -20.28
C MET A 82 19.66 0.79 -20.13
N GLY A 83 20.18 1.78 -20.85
CA GLY A 83 21.57 2.22 -20.74
C GLY A 83 21.87 2.84 -19.38
N ALA A 84 21.01 3.76 -18.92
CA ALA A 84 21.15 4.39 -17.61
C ALA A 84 21.06 3.36 -16.47
N ASP A 85 20.16 2.40 -16.55
CA ASP A 85 20.04 1.30 -15.58
C ASP A 85 21.31 0.44 -15.55
N LEU A 86 21.88 0.14 -16.72
CA LEU A 86 23.13 -0.62 -16.81
C LEU A 86 24.30 0.17 -16.21
N ASP A 87 24.44 1.45 -16.56
CA ASP A 87 25.49 2.32 -16.04
C ASP A 87 25.38 2.47 -14.52
N ALA A 88 24.17 2.60 -13.98
CA ALA A 88 23.93 2.62 -12.54
C ALA A 88 24.38 1.32 -11.86
N ARG A 89 24.06 0.15 -12.43
CA ARG A 89 24.49 -1.15 -11.90
C ARG A 89 26.01 -1.34 -11.98
N VAL A 90 26.64 -0.90 -13.06
CA VAL A 90 28.10 -0.94 -13.18
C VAL A 90 28.74 -0.07 -12.12
N HIS A 91 28.27 1.17 -11.96
CA HIS A 91 28.75 2.09 -10.95
C HIS A 91 28.56 1.55 -9.52
N GLU A 92 27.43 0.90 -9.24
CA GLU A 92 27.18 0.24 -7.95
C GLU A 92 28.19 -0.88 -7.68
N LEU A 93 28.46 -1.74 -8.67
CA LEU A 93 29.44 -2.83 -8.55
C LEU A 93 30.89 -2.32 -8.44
N GLU A 94 31.25 -1.27 -9.17
CA GLU A 94 32.58 -0.64 -9.12
C GLU A 94 32.87 -0.02 -7.76
N ASN A 95 31.83 0.53 -7.10
CA ASN A 95 31.98 1.18 -5.80
C ASN A 95 31.71 0.24 -4.61
N LEU A 96 31.22 -0.98 -4.84
CA LEU A 96 30.87 -1.92 -3.77
C LEU A 96 32.02 -2.15 -2.78
N LEU A 97 33.24 -2.37 -3.29
CA LEU A 97 34.42 -2.58 -2.46
C LEU A 97 34.85 -1.29 -1.74
N ALA A 98 34.77 -0.14 -2.42
CA ALA A 98 35.14 1.14 -1.83
C ALA A 98 34.21 1.50 -0.66
N LEU A 99 32.89 1.34 -0.86
CA LEU A 99 31.88 1.55 0.17
C LEU A 99 32.05 0.57 1.34
N GLY A 100 32.35 -0.69 1.06
CA GLY A 100 32.57 -1.71 2.09
C GLY A 100 33.86 -1.51 2.90
N ILE A 101 34.88 -0.84 2.36
CA ILE A 101 36.13 -0.54 3.09
C ILE A 101 35.95 0.63 4.06
N ASP A 102 35.16 1.64 3.68
CA ASP A 102 34.92 2.82 4.51
C ASP A 102 33.94 2.55 5.67
N ASP A 103 33.12 1.50 5.57
CA ASP A 103 32.19 1.13 6.62
C ASP A 103 32.91 0.52 7.83
N GLN A 104 32.40 0.82 9.02
CA GLN A 104 32.97 0.27 10.25
C GLN A 104 32.45 -1.16 10.44
N PRO A 105 33.33 -2.15 10.65
CA PRO A 105 32.88 -3.50 10.91
C PRO A 105 32.07 -3.56 12.21
N PRO A 106 31.12 -4.50 12.34
CA PRO A 106 30.39 -4.70 13.58
C PRO A 106 31.34 -4.95 14.75
N THR A 107 31.01 -4.35 15.89
CA THR A 107 31.78 -4.49 17.13
C THR A 107 31.23 -5.65 17.97
N PHE A 108 32.04 -6.24 18.84
CA PHE A 108 31.53 -7.25 19.78
C PHE A 108 30.45 -6.68 20.71
N ALA A 109 30.53 -5.38 21.04
CA ALA A 109 29.50 -4.70 21.80
C ALA A 109 28.14 -4.70 21.09
N SER A 110 28.10 -4.54 19.75
CA SER A 110 26.84 -4.60 18.99
C SER A 110 26.20 -5.98 18.92
N PHE A 111 26.92 -7.05 19.27
CA PHE A 111 26.35 -8.40 19.38
C PHE A 111 25.74 -8.69 20.75
N LYS A 112 25.97 -7.84 21.75
CA LYS A 112 25.36 -7.97 23.09
C LYS A 112 23.88 -7.57 23.03
N ARG A 113 23.09 -8.19 23.90
CA ARG A 113 21.67 -7.88 24.09
C ARG A 113 21.49 -7.03 25.34
N ASP A 114 20.56 -6.09 25.26
CA ASP A 114 20.07 -5.36 26.41
C ASP A 114 18.85 -6.07 27.01
N LEU A 115 18.72 -5.98 28.34
CA LEU A 115 17.55 -6.50 29.02
C LEU A 115 16.40 -5.50 28.91
N GLU A 116 15.40 -5.83 28.11
CA GLU A 116 14.10 -5.17 28.13
C GLU A 116 13.14 -6.01 29.00
N PRO A 117 12.83 -5.56 30.24
CA PRO A 117 11.97 -6.34 31.11
C PRO A 117 10.53 -6.35 30.54
N PRO A 118 9.85 -7.52 30.52
CA PRO A 118 8.47 -7.57 30.07
C PRO A 118 7.58 -6.68 30.95
N PRO A 119 6.55 -6.01 30.40
CA PRO A 119 5.64 -5.21 31.19
C PRO A 119 4.87 -6.06 32.20
N PHE A 120 4.60 -5.48 33.38
CA PHE A 120 3.74 -6.09 34.40
C PHE A 120 2.28 -5.68 34.16
N ASP A 121 1.39 -6.66 34.08
CA ASP A 121 -0.05 -6.44 34.01
C ASP A 121 -0.72 -6.92 35.31
N PRO A 122 -1.24 -6.00 36.15
CA PRO A 122 -1.95 -6.35 37.38
C PRO A 122 -3.38 -6.87 37.14
N GLN A 123 -3.90 -6.83 35.91
CA GLN A 123 -5.25 -7.28 35.54
C GLN A 123 -6.37 -6.60 36.35
N GLY A 124 -6.17 -5.32 36.70
CA GLY A 124 -7.11 -4.55 37.54
C GLY A 124 -7.13 -4.98 39.02
N LEU A 125 -6.33 -5.97 39.43
CA LEU A 125 -6.21 -6.39 40.83
C LEU A 125 -5.39 -5.40 41.66
N ASP A 126 -4.79 -4.38 41.06
CA ASP A 126 -4.14 -3.26 41.74
C ASP A 126 -5.14 -2.34 42.45
N GLN A 127 -6.40 -2.32 42.00
CA GLN A 127 -7.45 -1.49 42.57
C GLN A 127 -8.22 -2.24 43.67
N PRO A 128 -8.28 -1.73 44.91
CA PRO A 128 -9.14 -2.31 45.94
C PRO A 128 -10.62 -2.08 45.63
N SER A 129 -11.46 -3.05 46.00
CA SER A 129 -12.91 -2.87 45.94
C SER A 129 -13.37 -1.88 47.02
N PRO A 130 -14.49 -1.16 46.82
CA PRO A 130 -14.99 -0.21 47.82
C PRO A 130 -15.50 -0.94 49.07
N GLU A 131 -15.19 -0.39 50.25
CA GLU A 131 -15.65 -0.93 51.52
C GLU A 131 -17.18 -0.80 51.69
N PRO A 132 -17.88 -1.84 52.19
CA PRO A 132 -19.31 -1.76 52.50
C PRO A 132 -19.60 -0.74 53.60
N ARG A 133 -20.45 0.25 53.30
CA ARG A 133 -20.84 1.28 54.28
C ARG A 133 -22.17 0.90 54.92
N PHE A 134 -22.28 1.09 56.24
CA PHE A 134 -23.52 0.83 56.96
C PHE A 134 -24.69 1.66 56.41
N ALA A 135 -24.40 2.89 55.97
CA ALA A 135 -25.38 3.80 55.36
C ALA A 135 -26.10 3.19 54.14
N ASP A 136 -25.48 2.24 53.42
CA ASP A 136 -26.07 1.61 52.24
C ASP A 136 -27.17 0.58 52.62
N VAL A 137 -27.28 0.20 53.90
CA VAL A 137 -28.27 -0.77 54.40
C VAL A 137 -29.08 -0.25 55.61
N ALA A 138 -28.77 0.94 56.11
CA ALA A 138 -29.41 1.50 57.30
C ALA A 138 -30.91 1.81 57.07
N PRO A 139 -31.81 1.40 57.97
CA PRO A 139 -33.24 1.72 57.86
C PRO A 139 -33.49 3.22 58.11
N LEU A 140 -34.50 3.78 57.45
CA LEU A 140 -34.89 5.18 57.70
C LEU A 140 -35.53 5.29 59.10
N PRO A 141 -35.12 6.29 59.91
CA PRO A 141 -35.67 6.46 61.25
C PRO A 141 -37.16 6.84 61.21
N PRO A 142 -38.01 6.31 62.11
CA PRO A 142 -39.41 6.68 62.17
C PRO A 142 -39.57 8.12 62.64
N GLY A 143 -40.37 8.90 61.90
CA GLY A 143 -40.81 10.23 62.31
C GLY A 143 -41.62 10.22 63.61
N ALA A 144 -41.80 11.39 64.23
CA ALA A 144 -42.38 11.54 65.58
C ALA A 144 -43.75 10.84 65.76
N LEU A 145 -44.66 10.96 64.78
CA LEU A 145 -45.98 10.29 64.80
C LEU A 145 -45.88 8.75 64.61
N GLY A 146 -44.84 8.27 63.93
CA GLY A 146 -44.61 6.85 63.69
C GLY A 146 -44.22 6.07 64.95
N ARG A 147 -43.56 6.72 65.92
CA ARG A 147 -43.18 6.10 67.21
C ARG A 147 -44.40 5.83 68.11
N LEU A 148 -45.41 6.70 68.06
CA LEU A 148 -46.68 6.55 68.79
C LEU A 148 -47.56 5.41 68.26
N LEU A 149 -47.39 5.02 66.99
CA LEU A 149 -48.16 3.95 66.32
C LEU A 149 -47.48 2.57 66.42
N GLY A 150 -46.56 2.36 67.37
CA GLY A 150 -45.93 1.05 67.60
C GLY A 150 -44.87 0.65 66.56
N LYS A 151 -44.43 1.55 65.67
CA LYS A 151 -43.38 1.26 64.68
C LYS A 151 -41.96 1.21 65.26
N GLY A 152 -41.78 1.50 66.56
CA GLY A 152 -40.48 1.45 67.26
C GLY A 152 -39.87 0.04 67.28
N ALA A 153 -40.63 -0.96 67.72
CA ALA A 153 -40.16 -2.36 67.75
C ALA A 153 -39.87 -2.93 66.35
N ARG A 154 -40.53 -2.40 65.31
CA ARG A 154 -40.24 -2.75 63.91
C ARG A 154 -38.91 -2.13 63.45
N TYR A 155 -38.68 -0.86 63.76
CA TYR A 155 -37.42 -0.19 63.44
C TYR A 155 -36.22 -0.83 64.14
N GLU A 156 -36.35 -1.25 65.40
CA GLU A 156 -35.30 -1.98 66.12
C GLU A 156 -34.93 -3.30 65.43
N ARG A 157 -35.93 -4.11 65.02
CA ARG A 157 -35.68 -5.33 64.24
C ARG A 157 -35.05 -5.05 62.87
N GLU A 158 -35.49 -4.00 62.19
CA GLU A 158 -34.91 -3.58 60.90
C GLU A 158 -33.46 -3.09 61.07
N LEU A 159 -33.14 -2.45 62.20
CA LEU A 159 -31.79 -2.01 62.53
C LEU A 159 -30.86 -3.19 62.85
N GLU A 160 -31.32 -4.14 63.66
CA GLU A 160 -30.59 -5.39 63.95
C GLU A 160 -30.32 -6.19 62.67
N ALA A 161 -31.31 -6.32 61.80
CA ALA A 161 -31.14 -6.96 60.50
C ALA A 161 -30.14 -6.22 59.60
N ALA A 162 -30.17 -4.89 59.59
CA ALA A 162 -29.21 -4.07 58.84
C ALA A 162 -27.78 -4.21 59.37
N GLN A 163 -27.60 -4.34 60.69
CA GLN A 163 -26.29 -4.59 61.30
C GLN A 163 -25.74 -5.95 60.90
N GLN A 164 -26.54 -7.02 60.99
CA GLN A 164 -26.14 -8.36 60.56
C GLN A 164 -25.79 -8.40 59.07
N GLU A 165 -26.58 -7.73 58.23
CA GLU A 165 -26.31 -7.61 56.79
C GLU A 165 -25.01 -6.82 56.51
N HIS A 166 -24.76 -5.74 57.25
CA HIS A 166 -23.51 -4.97 57.12
C HIS A 166 -22.28 -5.78 57.54
N GLU A 167 -22.36 -6.51 58.65
CA GLU A 167 -21.31 -7.42 59.10
C GLU A 167 -21.05 -8.53 58.07
N ARG A 168 -22.10 -9.12 57.51
CA ARG A 168 -22.00 -10.09 56.42
C ARG A 168 -21.29 -9.50 55.20
N ARG A 169 -21.70 -8.31 54.75
CA ARG A 169 -21.05 -7.60 53.62
C ARG A 169 -19.59 -7.29 53.91
N ARG A 170 -19.27 -6.82 55.12
CA ARG A 170 -17.88 -6.57 55.55
C ARG A 170 -17.03 -7.84 55.52
N SER A 171 -17.55 -8.95 56.04
CA SER A 171 -16.86 -10.23 56.04
C SER A 171 -16.59 -10.71 54.61
N GLN A 172 -17.59 -10.63 53.73
CA GLN A 172 -17.46 -10.97 52.32
C GLN A 172 -16.45 -10.07 51.59
N HIS A 173 -16.48 -8.77 51.86
CA HIS A 173 -15.51 -7.82 51.33
C HIS A 173 -14.08 -8.13 51.81
N ALA A 174 -13.89 -8.41 53.10
CA ALA A 174 -12.59 -8.77 53.67
C ALA A 174 -12.03 -10.06 53.04
N GLN A 175 -12.87 -11.07 52.80
CA GLN A 175 -12.49 -12.30 52.09
C GLN A 175 -12.10 -11.99 50.62
N GLY A 176 -12.90 -11.19 49.92
CA GLY A 176 -12.63 -10.79 48.55
C GLY A 176 -11.33 -9.98 48.40
N GLU A 177 -11.05 -9.07 49.35
CA GLU A 177 -9.79 -8.31 49.38
C GLU A 177 -8.58 -9.19 49.69
N ALA A 178 -8.73 -10.19 50.57
CA ALA A 178 -7.67 -11.16 50.82
C ALA A 178 -7.35 -11.99 49.57
N ASP A 179 -8.38 -12.47 48.87
CA ASP A 179 -8.23 -13.21 47.61
C ASP A 179 -7.62 -12.35 46.50
N ARG A 180 -8.05 -11.08 46.36
CA ARG A 180 -7.46 -10.12 45.42
C ARG A 180 -5.98 -9.92 45.68
N ARG A 181 -5.60 -9.68 46.95
CA ARG A 181 -4.20 -9.48 47.36
C ARG A 181 -3.35 -10.73 47.09
N ARG A 182 -3.89 -11.93 47.36
CA ARG A 182 -3.21 -13.19 47.06
C ARG A 182 -2.94 -13.32 45.55
N ARG A 183 -3.98 -13.15 44.72
CA ARG A 183 -3.84 -13.23 43.25
C ARG A 183 -2.85 -12.19 42.70
N LEU A 184 -2.88 -10.96 43.23
CA LEU A 184 -1.93 -9.92 42.85
C LEU A 184 -0.49 -10.30 43.23
N ALA A 185 -0.28 -10.90 44.40
CA ALA A 185 1.03 -11.39 44.83
C ALA A 185 1.51 -12.55 43.93
N ASP A 186 0.63 -13.48 43.57
CA ASP A 186 0.94 -14.57 42.64
C ASP A 186 1.35 -14.03 41.25
N LEU A 187 0.63 -13.02 40.74
CA LEU A 187 0.98 -12.35 39.47
C LEU A 187 2.34 -11.65 39.53
N ARG A 188 2.65 -10.97 40.65
CA ARG A 188 3.94 -10.31 40.86
C ARG A 188 5.07 -11.33 40.90
N ALA A 189 4.92 -12.41 41.67
CA ALA A 189 5.92 -13.48 41.74
C ALA A 189 6.16 -14.12 40.37
N ALA A 190 5.11 -14.37 39.58
CA ALA A 190 5.23 -14.90 38.23
C ALA A 190 5.91 -13.90 37.26
N HIS A 191 5.66 -12.61 37.40
CA HIS A 191 6.33 -11.57 36.62
C HIS A 191 7.81 -11.46 36.99
N GLU A 192 8.15 -11.43 38.27
CA GLU A 192 9.53 -11.44 38.76
C GLU A 192 10.30 -12.67 38.26
N GLY A 193 9.65 -13.84 38.25
CA GLY A 193 10.20 -15.06 37.64
C GLY A 193 10.55 -14.87 36.16
N ARG A 194 9.62 -14.34 35.35
CA ARG A 194 9.85 -14.05 33.92
C ARG A 194 10.97 -13.03 33.69
N VAL A 195 11.03 -11.96 34.50
CA VAL A 195 12.10 -10.96 34.44
C VAL A 195 13.45 -11.59 34.75
N SER A 196 13.51 -12.44 35.78
CA SER A 196 14.74 -13.14 36.18
C SER A 196 15.22 -14.10 35.08
N GLU A 197 14.31 -14.87 34.48
CA GLU A 197 14.61 -15.76 33.35
C GLU A 197 15.12 -14.99 32.14
N ALA A 198 14.47 -13.89 31.76
CA ALA A 198 14.93 -13.03 30.68
C ALA A 198 16.33 -12.44 30.97
N ALA A 199 16.57 -12.02 32.22
CA ALA A 199 17.85 -11.48 32.64
C ALA A 199 18.96 -12.55 32.59
N GLU A 200 18.67 -13.79 32.98
CA GLU A 200 19.60 -14.91 32.85
C GLU A 200 19.92 -15.23 31.39
N GLN A 201 18.93 -15.21 30.49
CA GLN A 201 19.16 -15.43 29.06
C GLN A 201 20.05 -14.36 28.45
N VAL A 202 19.80 -13.08 28.76
CA VAL A 202 20.64 -11.96 28.33
C VAL A 202 22.06 -12.08 28.89
N ARG A 203 22.21 -12.43 30.18
CA ARG A 203 23.52 -12.66 30.79
C ARG A 203 24.31 -13.77 30.09
N ARG A 204 23.67 -14.92 29.82
CA ARG A 204 24.31 -16.06 29.15
C ARG A 204 24.75 -15.69 27.74
N HIS A 205 23.87 -15.09 26.95
CA HIS A 205 24.19 -14.60 25.60
C HIS A 205 25.37 -13.61 25.62
N ASN A 206 25.33 -12.62 26.53
CA ASN A 206 26.42 -11.63 26.60
C ASN A 206 27.74 -12.25 27.06
N ALA A 207 27.71 -13.26 27.94
CA ALA A 207 28.89 -14.01 28.34
C ALA A 207 29.48 -14.85 27.18
N GLU A 208 28.63 -15.41 26.32
CA GLU A 208 29.05 -16.10 25.08
C GLU A 208 29.71 -15.11 24.12
N VAL A 209 29.15 -13.91 23.94
CA VAL A 209 29.77 -12.84 23.12
C VAL A 209 31.12 -12.40 23.69
N GLU A 210 31.25 -12.28 25.00
CA GLU A 210 32.52 -11.94 25.65
C GLU A 210 33.56 -13.05 25.53
N GLN A 211 33.13 -14.32 25.56
CA GLN A 211 34.02 -15.45 25.30
C GLN A 211 34.49 -15.45 23.85
N PHE A 212 33.56 -15.27 22.91
CA PHE A 212 33.86 -15.13 21.49
C PHE A 212 34.84 -13.99 21.21
N GLU A 213 34.66 -12.83 21.86
CA GLU A 213 35.60 -11.70 21.78
C GLU A 213 37.01 -12.09 22.28
N ARG A 214 37.10 -12.79 23.42
CA ARG A 214 38.39 -13.28 23.95
C ARG A 214 39.06 -14.26 22.98
N ASP A 215 38.31 -15.21 22.45
CA ASP A 215 38.84 -16.24 21.54
C ASP A 215 39.31 -15.62 20.21
N PHE A 216 38.58 -14.63 19.71
CA PHE A 216 39.00 -13.83 18.55
C PHE A 216 40.35 -13.15 18.79
N TYR A 217 40.53 -12.44 19.91
CA TYR A 217 41.79 -11.77 20.22
C TYR A 217 42.92 -12.76 20.59
N ALA A 218 42.59 -13.96 21.05
CA ALA A 218 43.55 -15.05 21.24
C ALA A 218 44.01 -15.69 19.92
N GLY A 219 43.34 -15.38 18.79
CA GLY A 219 43.66 -15.92 17.47
C GLY A 219 43.12 -17.34 17.25
N ASP A 220 42.04 -17.71 17.92
CA ASP A 220 41.38 -18.99 17.70
C ASP A 220 40.86 -19.08 16.24
N PRO A 221 41.18 -20.15 15.48
CA PRO A 221 40.76 -20.31 14.08
C PRO A 221 39.26 -20.18 13.83
N GLU A 222 38.45 -20.75 14.71
CA GLU A 222 37.00 -20.78 14.55
C GLU A 222 36.42 -19.40 14.88
N ALA A 223 36.88 -18.79 15.98
CA ALA A 223 36.41 -17.47 16.38
C ALA A 223 36.77 -16.38 15.34
N VAL A 224 38.00 -16.41 14.81
CA VAL A 224 38.42 -15.47 13.75
C VAL A 224 37.60 -15.67 12.48
N ALA A 225 37.44 -16.91 12.01
CA ALA A 225 36.64 -17.19 10.82
C ALA A 225 35.18 -16.76 11.01
N GLN A 226 34.58 -17.05 12.16
CA GLN A 226 33.21 -16.69 12.49
C GLN A 226 33.01 -15.16 12.54
N TYR A 227 33.95 -14.40 13.12
CA TYR A 227 33.86 -12.94 13.15
C TYR A 227 33.79 -12.35 11.74
N PHE A 228 34.69 -12.78 10.85
CA PHE A 228 34.68 -12.30 9.47
C PHE A 228 33.45 -12.75 8.69
N THR A 229 32.83 -13.88 9.03
CA THR A 229 31.55 -14.28 8.44
C THR A 229 30.47 -13.27 8.83
N LEU A 230 30.40 -12.90 10.11
CA LEU A 230 29.46 -11.87 10.58
C LEU A 230 29.72 -10.50 9.94
N VAL A 231 30.98 -10.14 9.71
CA VAL A 231 31.36 -8.91 9.00
C VAL A 231 30.82 -8.94 7.57
N LEU A 232 31.02 -10.02 6.82
CA LEU A 232 30.52 -10.13 5.45
C LEU A 232 28.99 -10.19 5.39
N ASP A 233 28.34 -10.86 6.35
CA ASP A 233 26.87 -10.93 6.42
C ASP A 233 26.22 -9.58 6.75
N ALA A 234 26.95 -8.66 7.39
CA ALA A 234 26.47 -7.32 7.71
C ALA A 234 26.56 -6.34 6.52
N VAL A 235 27.32 -6.67 5.47
CA VAL A 235 27.47 -5.82 4.29
C VAL A 235 26.18 -5.82 3.47
N THR A 236 25.78 -4.63 3.02
CA THR A 236 24.67 -4.49 2.07
C THR A 236 25.17 -4.76 0.65
N TYR A 237 24.62 -5.78 0.00
CA TYR A 237 24.98 -6.15 -1.37
C TYR A 237 23.92 -5.68 -2.38
N PRO A 238 24.32 -5.37 -3.63
CA PRO A 238 23.41 -5.05 -4.72
C PRO A 238 22.40 -6.16 -4.99
N ASP A 239 21.25 -5.78 -5.55
CA ASP A 239 20.19 -6.73 -5.88
C ASP A 239 20.67 -7.83 -6.84
N GLY A 240 20.44 -9.08 -6.44
CA GLY A 240 20.84 -10.27 -7.20
C GLY A 240 22.33 -10.61 -7.12
N PHE A 241 23.12 -9.92 -6.28
CA PHE A 241 24.51 -10.26 -6.05
C PHE A 241 24.64 -11.48 -5.10
N PRO A 242 25.39 -12.53 -5.49
CA PRO A 242 25.63 -13.66 -4.61
C PRO A 242 26.51 -13.25 -3.44
N HIS A 243 26.18 -13.73 -2.25
CA HIS A 243 26.87 -13.37 -1.01
C HIS A 243 27.22 -14.60 -0.16
N ARG A 244 27.29 -15.77 -0.78
CA ARG A 244 27.77 -16.98 -0.10
C ARG A 244 29.27 -16.90 0.05
N SER A 245 29.73 -16.98 1.29
CA SER A 245 31.14 -17.01 1.63
C SER A 245 31.51 -18.22 2.49
N ARG A 246 32.77 -18.65 2.40
CA ARG A 246 33.39 -19.56 3.35
C ARG A 246 34.71 -18.96 3.80
N ILE A 247 34.92 -18.93 5.11
CA ILE A 247 36.07 -18.28 5.70
C ILE A 247 36.87 -19.30 6.48
N LEU A 248 38.19 -19.25 6.34
CA LEU A 248 39.13 -20.05 7.09
C LEU A 248 40.27 -19.18 7.57
N TYR A 249 40.64 -19.31 8.85
CA TYR A 249 41.79 -18.63 9.43
C TYR A 249 42.94 -19.63 9.68
N ARG A 250 44.16 -19.23 9.31
CA ARG A 250 45.40 -19.94 9.63
C ARG A 250 46.20 -19.11 10.63
N PRO A 251 46.33 -19.53 11.90
CA PRO A 251 47.04 -18.76 12.94
C PRO A 251 48.50 -18.46 12.60
N GLU A 252 49.17 -19.32 11.84
CA GLU A 252 50.51 -19.09 11.30
C GLU A 252 50.44 -19.32 9.78
N PRO A 253 50.68 -18.30 8.93
CA PRO A 253 51.26 -16.99 9.21
C PRO A 253 50.21 -15.86 9.42
N LYS A 254 49.07 -16.14 10.08
CA LYS A 254 47.92 -15.23 10.24
C LYS A 254 47.20 -14.91 8.92
N GLU A 255 46.91 -15.94 8.15
CA GLU A 255 46.18 -15.81 6.88
C GLU A 255 44.68 -15.98 7.06
N LEU A 256 43.91 -15.05 6.50
CA LEU A 256 42.47 -15.19 6.31
C LEU A 256 42.20 -15.59 4.85
N VAL A 257 41.63 -16.77 4.65
CA VAL A 257 41.23 -17.28 3.35
C VAL A 257 39.72 -17.11 3.23
N ILE A 258 39.30 -16.36 2.21
CA ILE A 258 37.89 -16.11 1.91
C ILE A 258 37.59 -16.71 0.54
N ASP A 259 36.75 -17.74 0.52
CA ASP A 259 36.13 -18.25 -0.70
C ASP A 259 34.76 -17.57 -0.84
N TYR A 260 34.57 -16.83 -1.94
CA TYR A 260 33.40 -15.97 -2.13
C TYR A 260 32.77 -16.25 -3.50
N GLU A 261 31.46 -16.49 -3.52
CA GLU A 261 30.72 -16.70 -4.77
C GLU A 261 30.60 -15.38 -5.54
N LEU A 262 31.07 -15.35 -6.77
CA LEU A 262 30.95 -14.19 -7.65
C LEU A 262 29.78 -14.38 -8.64
N PRO A 263 29.16 -13.28 -9.11
CA PRO A 263 28.15 -13.33 -10.16
C PRO A 263 28.65 -14.12 -11.38
N ALA A 264 27.77 -14.92 -11.99
CA ALA A 264 28.09 -15.65 -13.21
C ALA A 264 28.53 -14.66 -14.32
N GLN A 265 29.70 -14.90 -14.91
CA GLN A 265 30.13 -14.16 -16.09
C GLN A 265 29.15 -14.44 -17.23
N ILE A 266 28.39 -13.42 -17.66
CA ILE A 266 27.63 -13.51 -18.90
C ILE A 266 28.67 -13.51 -20.04
N ARG A 267 29.06 -14.70 -20.51
CA ARG A 267 29.76 -14.82 -21.79
C ARG A 267 28.79 -14.36 -22.87
N GLN A 268 29.03 -13.18 -23.41
CA GLN A 268 28.40 -12.76 -24.65
C GLN A 268 28.84 -13.74 -25.76
N LEU A 269 27.87 -14.40 -26.39
CA LEU A 269 28.03 -15.11 -27.66
C LEU A 269 27.79 -14.14 -28.81
#